data_AF-A0A7X1M2K1-F1
#
_entry.id   AF-A0A7X1M2K1-F1
#
_cell.length_a   1.000
_cell.length_b   1.000
_cell.length_c   1.000
_cell.angle_alpha   90.00
_cell.angle_beta   90.00
_cell.angle_gamma   90.00
#
_symmetry.space_group_name_H-M   'P 1'
#
loop_
_entity.id
_entity.type
_entity.pdbx_description
1 polymer ?
#
loop_
_entity_poly.entity_id
_entity_poly.type
_entity_poly.pdbx_seq_one_letter_code
_entity_poly.pdbx_strand_id
1 'polypeptide(L)'
;MTAIRNASADTATAQPAGNGKLNWLLDDLVERVGTIRKALVLSGDGLAVGSSADLTREDGEHLAAVASGFHSLAKGVGRRFDAGQVRQTVVELDDAFLFVTAAGQGSALAVLADADSDIGLIAYEMTLLVKRVGAHLASSPRTGEAAGG
;
A
#
# COMPACT_ATOMS: atom_id res chain seq x y z
N MET A 1 49.17 -15.67 11.33
CA MET A 1 48.09 -16.09 12.25
C MET A 1 47.94 -14.96 13.26
N THR A 2 46.99 -14.02 13.20
CA THR A 2 45.61 -14.05 12.69
C THR A 2 45.08 -12.63 12.45
N ALA A 3 44.37 -12.50 11.33
CA ALA A 3 43.29 -11.60 10.91
C ALA A 3 43.17 -10.14 11.40
N ILE A 4 43.13 -9.28 10.37
CA ILE A 4 42.53 -7.95 10.24
C ILE A 4 41.12 -7.91 10.85
N ARG A 5 40.86 -6.98 11.77
CA ARG A 5 39.50 -6.66 12.22
C ARG A 5 38.87 -5.72 11.21
N ASN A 6 37.87 -6.21 10.49
CA ASN A 6 37.08 -5.43 9.55
C ASN A 6 35.99 -4.68 10.35
N ALA A 7 36.04 -3.36 10.34
CA ALA A 7 34.93 -2.51 10.77
C ALA A 7 33.93 -2.47 9.62
N SER A 8 32.91 -3.31 9.67
CA SER A 8 31.80 -3.24 8.72
C SER A 8 30.86 -2.13 9.17
N ALA A 9 30.87 -1.05 8.38
CA ALA A 9 29.95 0.07 8.48
C ALA A 9 28.50 -0.41 8.37
N ASP A 10 27.72 -0.09 9.40
CA ASP A 10 26.27 -0.25 9.40
C ASP A 10 25.69 0.74 8.40
N THR A 11 25.46 0.28 7.17
CA THR A 11 24.89 1.10 6.10
C THR A 11 23.38 1.07 6.28
N ALA A 12 22.88 1.88 7.21
CA ALA A 12 21.46 2.24 7.25
C ALA A 12 21.11 2.85 5.90
N THR A 13 20.44 2.06 5.05
CA THR A 13 19.85 2.53 3.80
C THR A 13 18.89 3.65 4.15
N ALA A 14 19.26 4.89 3.85
CA ALA A 14 18.41 6.06 4.04
C ALA A 14 17.08 5.83 3.29
N GLN A 15 16.01 5.63 4.05
CA GLN A 15 14.66 5.51 3.53
C GLN A 15 14.37 6.77 2.67
N PRO A 16 13.95 6.65 1.41
CA PRO A 16 13.54 7.82 0.66
C PRO A 16 12.42 8.54 1.42
N ALA A 17 12.58 9.83 1.68
CA ALA A 17 11.72 10.64 2.54
C ALA A 17 10.20 10.58 2.17
N GLY A 18 9.88 10.10 0.96
CA GLY A 18 8.52 9.84 0.50
C GLY A 18 7.79 8.72 1.25
N ASN A 19 8.48 7.66 1.66
CA ASN A 19 7.86 6.48 2.29
C ASN A 19 7.49 6.75 3.75
N GLY A 20 8.32 7.50 4.49
CA GLY A 20 8.02 7.83 5.90
C GLY A 20 6.72 8.61 6.07
N LYS A 21 6.40 9.50 5.12
CA LYS A 21 5.12 10.22 5.09
C LYS A 21 3.96 9.33 4.60
N LEU A 22 4.20 8.25 3.87
CA LEU A 22 3.11 7.34 3.54
C LEU A 22 2.78 6.41 4.72
N ASN A 23 3.80 5.99 5.47
CA ASN A 23 3.63 5.19 6.68
C ASN A 23 2.82 5.94 7.73
N TRP A 24 3.18 7.20 8.03
CA TRP A 24 2.41 8.06 8.94
C TRP A 24 0.92 8.17 8.56
N LEU A 25 0.59 8.27 7.28
CA LEU A 25 -0.80 8.33 6.81
C LEU A 25 -1.57 7.05 7.12
N LEU A 26 -0.89 5.91 6.99
CA LEU A 26 -1.46 4.60 7.20
C LEU A 26 -1.63 4.32 8.69
N ASP A 27 -0.69 4.78 9.50
CA ASP A 27 -0.78 4.74 10.96
C ASP A 27 -1.98 5.58 11.46
N ASP A 28 -2.14 6.82 10.96
CA ASP A 28 -3.31 7.67 11.29
C ASP A 28 -4.63 7.02 10.86
N LEU A 29 -4.67 6.29 9.74
CA LEU A 29 -5.86 5.51 9.34
C LEU A 29 -6.16 4.38 10.34
N VAL A 30 -5.14 3.60 10.70
CA VAL A 30 -5.28 2.46 11.62
C VAL A 30 -5.77 2.96 12.98
N GLU A 31 -5.18 4.03 13.51
CA GLU A 31 -5.54 4.62 14.80
C GLU A 31 -6.98 5.18 14.82
N ARG A 32 -7.42 5.84 13.74
CA ARG A 32 -8.77 6.44 13.66
C ARG A 32 -9.90 5.41 13.66
N VAL A 33 -9.67 4.27 13.02
CA VAL A 33 -10.70 3.24 12.87
C VAL A 33 -10.63 2.21 14.01
N GLY A 34 -9.44 1.90 14.51
CA GLY A 34 -9.22 1.00 15.66
C GLY A 34 -9.37 -0.49 15.36
N THR A 35 -10.23 -0.88 14.42
CA THR A 35 -10.45 -2.29 14.00
C THR A 35 -9.72 -2.67 12.70
N ILE A 36 -8.93 -1.74 12.15
CA ILE A 36 -8.02 -2.05 11.04
C ILE A 36 -6.79 -2.76 11.62
N ARG A 37 -6.50 -3.96 11.13
CA ARG A 37 -5.32 -4.75 11.52
C ARG A 37 -4.06 -4.29 10.82
N LYS A 38 -4.15 -4.05 9.50
CA LYS A 38 -3.02 -3.76 8.61
C LYS A 38 -3.47 -2.84 7.49
N ALA A 39 -2.62 -1.89 7.11
CA ALA A 39 -2.81 -1.05 5.94
C ALA A 39 -1.52 -0.96 5.11
N LEU A 40 -1.67 -0.96 3.78
CA LEU A 40 -0.57 -0.95 2.83
C LEU A 40 -0.94 -0.12 1.61
N VAL A 41 -0.02 0.69 1.12
CA VAL A 41 -0.09 1.25 -0.24
C VAL A 41 0.94 0.55 -1.12
N LEU A 42 0.49 0.17 -2.31
CA LEU A 42 1.32 -0.47 -3.33
C LEU A 42 1.30 0.35 -4.63
N SER A 43 2.41 0.30 -5.36
CA SER A 43 2.53 0.82 -6.72
C SER A 43 1.93 -0.15 -7.75
N GLY A 44 1.84 0.30 -9.00
CA GLY A 44 1.12 -0.39 -10.08
C GLY A 44 1.85 -1.62 -10.61
N ASP A 45 3.13 -1.75 -10.27
CA ASP A 45 3.95 -2.95 -10.43
C ASP A 45 3.77 -3.95 -9.28
N GLY A 46 2.97 -3.62 -8.25
CA GLY A 46 2.66 -4.50 -7.13
C GLY A 46 3.62 -4.39 -5.95
N LEU A 47 4.55 -3.43 -5.94
CA LEU A 47 5.50 -3.26 -4.84
C LEU A 47 4.91 -2.42 -3.71
N ALA A 48 5.19 -2.81 -2.47
CA ALA A 48 4.86 -2.03 -1.29
C ALA A 48 5.64 -0.70 -1.27
N VAL A 49 4.93 0.42 -1.20
CA VAL A 49 5.51 1.78 -1.13
C VAL A 49 5.27 2.48 0.20
N GLY A 50 4.36 1.97 1.02
CA GLY A 50 4.17 2.39 2.41
C GLY A 50 3.31 1.39 3.17
N SER A 51 3.53 1.28 4.47
CA SER A 51 2.88 0.30 5.36
C SER A 51 2.57 0.91 6.72
N SER A 52 1.51 0.43 7.37
CA SER A 52 1.25 0.71 8.78
C SER A 52 2.31 0.06 9.69
N ALA A 53 2.53 0.63 10.88
CA ALA A 53 3.58 0.25 11.82
C ALA A 53 3.60 -1.24 12.19
N ASP A 54 2.42 -1.83 12.40
CA ASP A 54 2.31 -3.23 12.82
C ASP A 54 2.43 -4.23 11.65
N LEU A 55 2.59 -3.77 10.41
CA LEU A 55 2.77 -4.63 9.25
C LEU A 55 4.26 -4.90 9.05
N THR A 56 4.67 -6.15 9.28
CA THR A 56 6.05 -6.56 9.03
C THR A 56 6.37 -6.42 7.54
N ARG A 57 7.65 -6.30 7.20
CA ARG A 57 8.07 -6.20 5.80
C ARG A 57 7.62 -7.41 4.98
N GLU A 58 7.81 -8.62 5.52
CA GLU A 58 7.44 -9.87 4.85
C GLU A 58 5.93 -9.95 4.62
N ASP A 59 5.13 -9.68 5.65
CA ASP A 59 3.67 -9.64 5.53
C ASP A 59 3.21 -8.56 4.55
N GLY A 60 3.90 -7.41 4.53
CA GLY A 60 3.63 -6.32 3.59
C GLY A 60 3.90 -6.70 2.14
N GLU A 61 5.01 -7.37 1.87
CA GLU A 61 5.32 -7.92 0.54
C GLU A 61 4.27 -8.96 0.12
N HIS A 62 3.85 -9.84 1.04
CA HIS A 62 2.80 -10.82 0.78
C HIS A 62 1.44 -10.16 0.50
N LEU A 63 1.03 -9.19 1.32
CA LEU A 63 -0.21 -8.44 1.14
C LEU A 63 -0.21 -7.66 -0.18
N ALA A 64 0.93 -7.10 -0.59
CA ALA A 64 1.08 -6.43 -1.89
C ALA A 64 0.84 -7.39 -3.07
N ALA A 65 1.41 -8.60 -3.00
CA ALA A 65 1.22 -9.64 -4.01
C ALA A 65 -0.25 -10.08 -4.11
N VAL A 66 -0.90 -10.29 -2.97
CA VAL A 66 -2.33 -10.66 -2.90
C VAL A 66 -3.21 -9.54 -3.48
N ALA A 67 -3.00 -8.29 -3.04
CA ALA A 67 -3.78 -7.14 -3.48
C ALA A 67 -3.63 -6.86 -4.99
N SER A 68 -2.41 -6.95 -5.52
CA SER A 68 -2.13 -6.77 -6.95
C SER A 68 -2.75 -7.89 -7.81
N GLY A 69 -2.79 -9.13 -7.30
CA GLY A 69 -3.51 -10.26 -7.91
C GLY A 69 -5.01 -9.99 -8.04
N PHE A 70 -5.66 -9.59 -6.94
CA PHE A 70 -7.08 -9.22 -6.94
C PHE A 70 -7.38 -8.09 -7.92
N HIS A 71 -6.56 -7.03 -7.89
CA HIS A 71 -6.74 -5.88 -8.77
C HIS A 71 -6.59 -6.26 -10.26
N SER A 72 -5.68 -7.18 -10.59
CA SER A 72 -5.47 -7.68 -11.95
C SER A 72 -6.66 -8.51 -12.46
N LEU A 73 -7.19 -9.40 -11.61
CA LEU A 73 -8.40 -10.18 -11.92
C LEU A 73 -9.61 -9.26 -12.14
N ALA A 74 -9.82 -8.28 -11.24
CA ALA A 74 -10.92 -7.33 -11.34
C ALA A 74 -10.81 -6.46 -12.61
N LYS A 75 -9.61 -6.01 -13.00
CA LYS A 75 -9.37 -5.31 -14.28
C LYS A 75 -9.70 -6.20 -15.47
N GLY A 76 -9.44 -7.50 -15.37
CA GLY A 76 -9.83 -8.50 -16.37
C GLY A 76 -11.34 -8.50 -16.60
N VAL A 77 -12.13 -8.50 -15.52
CA VAL A 77 -13.60 -8.42 -15.58
C VAL A 77 -14.05 -7.12 -16.25
N GLY A 78 -13.55 -5.97 -15.80
CA GLY A 78 -13.92 -4.66 -16.36
C GLY A 78 -13.70 -4.58 -17.87
N ARG A 79 -12.55 -5.08 -18.37
CA ARG A 79 -12.24 -5.12 -19.81
C ARG A 79 -13.05 -6.16 -20.57
N ARG A 80 -13.20 -7.37 -20.01
CA ARG A 80 -13.82 -8.51 -20.72
C ARG A 80 -15.32 -8.32 -20.93
N PHE A 81 -15.97 -7.60 -20.03
CA PHE A 81 -17.42 -7.40 -20.00
C PHE A 81 -17.82 -5.93 -20.22
N ASP A 82 -16.89 -5.06 -20.64
CA ASP A 82 -17.13 -3.62 -20.86
C ASP A 82 -17.80 -2.91 -19.66
N ALA A 83 -17.39 -3.29 -18.45
CA ALA A 83 -17.99 -2.83 -17.19
C ALA A 83 -17.21 -1.65 -16.55
N GLY A 84 -16.32 -1.01 -17.32
CA GLY A 84 -15.54 0.13 -16.87
C GLY A 84 -14.38 -0.21 -15.94
N GLN A 85 -13.97 0.78 -15.13
CA GLN A 85 -12.80 0.69 -14.25
C GLN A 85 -13.17 0.11 -12.88
N VAL A 86 -12.24 -0.66 -12.29
CA VAL A 86 -12.38 -1.20 -10.95
C VAL A 86 -12.40 -0.05 -9.94
N ARG A 87 -13.47 0.05 -9.17
CA ARG A 87 -13.56 1.01 -8.08
C ARG A 87 -12.92 0.47 -6.81
N GLN A 88 -13.27 -0.75 -6.45
CA GLN A 88 -12.82 -1.41 -5.23
C GLN A 88 -13.04 -2.93 -5.35
N THR A 89 -12.17 -3.70 -4.73
CA THR A 89 -12.38 -5.11 -4.42
C THR A 89 -12.62 -5.25 -2.92
N VAL A 90 -13.59 -6.07 -2.54
CA VAL A 90 -13.86 -6.44 -1.14
C VAL A 90 -13.85 -7.96 -1.06
N VAL A 91 -13.10 -8.50 -0.11
CA VAL A 91 -13.05 -9.93 0.21
C VAL A 91 -13.49 -10.08 1.66
N GLU A 92 -14.52 -10.88 1.86
CA GLU A 92 -15.03 -11.27 3.17
C GLU A 92 -14.43 -12.63 3.55
N LEU A 93 -13.82 -12.67 4.73
CA LEU A 93 -13.29 -13.86 5.37
C LEU A 93 -14.02 -14.06 6.70
N ASP A 94 -13.97 -15.27 7.26
CA ASP A 94 -14.67 -15.61 8.51
C ASP A 94 -14.42 -14.59 9.64
N ASP A 95 -13.17 -14.12 9.75
CA ASP A 95 -12.74 -13.20 10.81
C ASP A 95 -12.26 -11.83 10.30
N ALA A 96 -12.36 -11.54 9.00
CA ALA A 96 -11.78 -10.32 8.46
C ALA A 96 -12.40 -9.85 7.14
N PHE A 97 -12.23 -8.56 6.87
CA PHE A 97 -12.42 -7.99 5.53
C PHE A 97 -11.10 -7.51 4.95
N LEU A 98 -10.85 -7.83 3.68
CA LEU A 98 -9.80 -7.21 2.88
C LEU A 98 -10.43 -6.26 1.86
N PHE A 99 -10.04 -4.99 1.92
CA PHE A 99 -10.41 -3.98 0.95
C PHE A 99 -9.20 -3.65 0.07
N VAL A 100 -9.39 -3.56 -1.24
CA VAL A 100 -8.37 -3.09 -2.18
C VAL A 100 -8.99 -2.03 -3.09
N THR A 101 -8.54 -0.78 -2.98
CA THR A 101 -9.07 0.36 -3.74
C THR A 101 -7.97 1.08 -4.52
N ALA A 102 -8.32 1.74 -5.62
CA ALA A 102 -7.37 2.56 -6.37
C ALA A 102 -6.94 3.78 -5.53
N ALA A 103 -5.64 4.04 -5.45
CA ALA A 103 -5.05 5.09 -4.60
C ALA A 103 -4.32 6.19 -5.41
N GLY A 104 -4.75 6.43 -6.65
CA GLY A 104 -4.09 7.33 -7.59
C GLY A 104 -3.71 6.64 -8.90
N GLN A 105 -2.94 7.33 -9.74
CA GLN A 105 -2.50 6.80 -11.03
C GLN A 105 -1.53 5.64 -10.83
N GLY A 106 -2.03 4.43 -11.01
CA GLY A 106 -1.23 3.22 -10.91
C GLY A 106 -0.79 2.91 -9.48
N SER A 107 -1.61 3.18 -8.48
CA SER A 107 -1.37 2.72 -7.10
C SER A 107 -2.66 2.18 -6.49
N ALA A 108 -2.53 1.37 -5.45
CA ALA A 108 -3.67 0.84 -4.70
C ALA A 108 -3.42 0.92 -3.19
N LEU A 109 -4.50 1.04 -2.44
CA LEU A 109 -4.55 0.94 -0.98
C LEU A 109 -5.20 -0.39 -0.63
N ALA A 110 -4.52 -1.19 0.17
CA ALA A 110 -5.01 -2.42 0.76
C ALA A 110 -5.21 -2.24 2.27
N VAL A 111 -6.36 -2.67 2.79
CA VAL A 111 -6.73 -2.56 4.21
C VAL A 111 -7.31 -3.90 4.65
N LEU A 112 -6.73 -4.48 5.70
CA LEU A 112 -7.25 -5.68 6.37
C LEU A 112 -7.87 -5.25 7.69
N ALA A 113 -9.14 -5.55 7.92
CA ALA A 113 -9.89 -5.17 9.11
C ALA A 113 -10.62 -6.36 9.73
N ASP A 114 -10.96 -6.26 11.01
CA ASP A 114 -11.75 -7.27 11.72
C ASP A 114 -13.15 -7.44 11.11
N ALA A 115 -13.75 -8.63 11.23
CA ALA A 115 -15.09 -8.92 10.71
C ALA A 115 -16.22 -8.10 11.39
N ASP A 116 -16.00 -7.60 12.61
CA ASP A 116 -16.96 -6.77 13.34
C ASP A 116 -16.79 -5.26 13.10
N SER A 117 -15.92 -4.88 12.16
CA SER A 117 -15.64 -3.49 11.84
C SER A 117 -16.83 -2.74 11.24
N ASP A 118 -16.93 -1.44 11.54
CA ASP A 118 -17.81 -0.54 10.80
C ASP A 118 -17.27 -0.30 9.38
N ILE A 119 -17.83 -1.05 8.41
CA ILE A 119 -17.47 -0.96 7.00
C ILE A 119 -17.70 0.46 6.44
N GLY A 120 -18.71 1.18 6.93
CA GLY A 120 -19.01 2.55 6.52
C GLY A 120 -17.91 3.52 6.94
N LEU A 121 -17.44 3.40 8.18
CA LEU A 121 -16.30 4.18 8.69
C LEU A 121 -15.01 3.86 7.93
N ILE A 122 -14.71 2.57 7.71
CA ILE A 122 -13.53 2.16 6.93
C ILE A 122 -13.57 2.78 5.53
N ALA A 123 -14.68 2.65 4.81
CA ALA A 123 -14.81 3.19 3.46
C ALA A 123 -14.66 4.72 3.42
N TYR A 124 -15.19 5.42 4.43
CA TYR A 124 -15.05 6.86 4.58
C TYR A 124 -13.58 7.27 4.77
N GLU A 125 -12.89 6.68 5.76
CA GLU A 125 -11.50 7.01 6.05
C GLU A 125 -10.56 6.60 4.90
N MET A 126 -10.79 5.45 4.26
CA MET A 126 -10.08 5.05 3.03
C MET A 126 -10.23 6.09 1.92
N THR A 127 -11.44 6.63 1.73
CA THR A 127 -11.68 7.68 0.71
C THR A 127 -10.88 8.95 1.01
N LEU A 128 -10.81 9.36 2.28
CA LEU A 128 -10.00 10.51 2.70
C LEU A 128 -8.50 10.23 2.52
N LEU A 129 -8.05 9.03 2.88
CA LEU A 129 -6.67 8.63 2.73
C LEU A 129 -6.25 8.62 1.25
N VAL A 130 -7.03 8.02 0.35
CA VAL A 130 -6.72 7.97 -1.09
C VAL A 130 -6.53 9.38 -1.67
N LYS A 131 -7.34 10.36 -1.25
CA LYS A 131 -7.16 11.76 -1.67
C LYS A 131 -5.81 12.34 -1.21
N ARG A 132 -5.40 12.03 0.03
CA ARG A 132 -4.11 12.46 0.61
C ARG A 132 -2.92 11.78 -0.08
N VAL A 133 -3.01 10.48 -0.33
CA VAL A 133 -2.00 9.69 -1.04
C VAL A 133 -1.82 10.18 -2.47
N GLY A 134 -2.91 10.42 -3.19
CA GLY A 134 -2.87 10.94 -4.56
C GLY A 134 -2.14 12.28 -4.67
N ALA A 135 -2.37 13.21 -3.74
CA ALA A 135 -1.65 14.48 -3.69
C ALA A 135 -0.15 14.30 -3.42
N HIS A 136 0.22 13.36 -2.55
CA HIS A 136 1.61 13.09 -2.20
C HIS A 136 2.37 12.42 -3.36
N LEU A 137 1.79 11.40 -3.99
CA LEU A 137 2.38 10.71 -5.15
C LEU A 137 2.50 11.62 -6.39
N ALA A 138 1.57 12.55 -6.58
CA ALA A 138 1.66 13.55 -7.66
C ALA A 138 2.77 14.59 -7.42
N SER A 139 3.20 14.79 -6.17
CA SER A 139 4.21 15.79 -5.79
C SER A 139 5.65 15.28 -5.78
N SER A 140 5.87 13.95 -5.73
CA SER A 140 7.21 13.37 -5.87
C SER A 140 7.69 13.55 -7.31
N PRO A 141 8.83 14.23 -7.56
CA PRO A 141 9.40 14.29 -8.90
C PRO A 141 9.65 12.87 -9.40
N ARG A 142 9.12 12.54 -10.58
CA ARG A 142 9.67 11.42 -11.35
C ARG A 142 11.11 11.80 -11.64
N THR A 143 12.07 11.20 -10.96
CA THR A 143 13.47 11.25 -11.37
C THR A 143 13.54 10.48 -12.68
N GLY A 144 13.21 11.17 -13.77
CA GLY A 144 13.45 10.71 -15.12
C GLY A 144 14.94 10.62 -15.28
N GLU A 145 15.45 9.40 -15.27
CA GLU A 145 16.73 9.07 -15.87
C GLU A 145 16.62 9.40 -17.36
N ALA A 146 16.91 10.64 -17.71
CA ALA A 146 17.29 11.02 -19.07
C ALA A 146 18.80 10.79 -19.18
N ALA A 147 19.16 9.53 -19.38
CA ALA A 147 20.47 9.14 -19.86
C ALA A 147 20.61 9.53 -21.34
N GLY A 148 21.71 10.20 -21.67
CA GLY A 148 22.44 10.06 -22.94
C GLY A 148 21.89 10.79 -24.17
N GLY A 149 22.62 11.83 -24.58
CA GLY A 149 22.51 12.50 -25.88
C GLY A 149 23.41 13.72 -25.94
#